data_AF-A0A1F3Q0G8-F1
#
_entry.id   AF-A0A1F3Q0G8-F1
#
_cell.length_a   1.000
_cell.length_b   1.000
_cell.length_c   1.000
_cell.angle_alpha   90.00
_cell.angle_beta   90.00
_cell.angle_gamma   90.00
#
_symmetry.space_group_name_H-M   'P 1'
#
loop_
_entity.id
_entity.type
_entity.pdbx_description
1 polymer ?
#
loop_
_entity_poly.entity_id
_entity_poly.type
_entity_poly.pdbx_seq_one_letter_code
_entity_poly.pdbx_strand_id
1 'polypeptide(L)'
;MKISTDKVIFNYLLKNVIYDIPAIGKRSFLKEIRKIVPAIRLNEIKFAKKIGGTRPQIINNTTRKLEMGEAKIVGDKIIFNITPSPGASTCLGNAFDDTIKLMDFLDNKFTFNKEKFERDLVNETFKNSEMVKEKIQISESK
;
A
#
# COMPACT_ATOMS: atom_id res chain seq x y z
N MET A 1 -20.66 17.47 8.18
CA MET A 1 -19.51 17.05 7.34
C MET A 1 -20.01 15.95 6.41
N LYS A 2 -20.21 16.20 5.10
CA LYS A 2 -20.94 15.28 4.19
C LYS A 2 -20.36 13.86 4.10
N ILE A 3 -19.08 13.67 4.45
CA ILE A 3 -18.39 12.38 4.44
C ILE A 3 -18.85 11.45 5.57
N SER A 4 -19.14 12.00 6.76
CA SER A 4 -19.64 11.18 7.89
C SER A 4 -21.12 10.83 7.75
N THR A 5 -21.85 11.53 6.89
CA THR A 5 -23.26 11.27 6.56
C THR A 5 -23.41 10.26 5.42
N ASP A 6 -22.31 9.93 4.73
CA ASP A 6 -22.30 8.84 3.78
C ASP A 6 -22.48 7.52 4.55
N LYS A 7 -23.62 6.87 4.32
CA LYS A 7 -24.01 5.64 5.02
C LYS A 7 -22.97 4.53 4.83
N VAL A 8 -22.30 4.48 3.69
CA VAL A 8 -21.28 3.48 3.39
C VAL A 8 -20.03 3.74 4.23
N ILE A 9 -19.52 4.97 4.22
CA ILE A 9 -18.32 5.36 4.97
C ILE A 9 -18.57 5.25 6.48
N PHE A 10 -19.71 5.73 6.95
CA PHE A 10 -20.06 5.66 8.37
C PHE A 10 -20.18 4.23 8.87
N ASN A 11 -20.84 3.35 8.11
CA ASN A 11 -20.97 1.94 8.49
C ASN A 11 -19.61 1.24 8.49
N TYR A 12 -18.71 1.60 7.57
CA TYR A 12 -17.33 1.12 7.56
C TYR A 12 -16.55 1.59 8.79
N LEU A 13 -16.63 2.88 9.15
CA LEU A 13 -15.98 3.43 10.33
C LEU A 13 -16.48 2.76 11.61
N LEU A 14 -17.80 2.63 11.78
CA LEU A 14 -18.40 1.98 12.94
C LEU A 14 -17.95 0.52 13.07
N LYS A 15 -17.87 -0.21 11.95
CA LYS A 15 -17.39 -1.59 11.93
C LYS A 15 -15.93 -1.71 12.41
N ASN A 16 -15.06 -0.78 12.00
CA ASN A 16 -13.68 -0.74 12.46
C ASN A 16 -13.59 -0.45 13.97
N VAL A 17 -14.37 0.51 14.48
CA VAL A 17 -14.44 0.78 15.92
C VAL A 17 -14.86 -0.46 16.71
N ILE A 18 -15.84 -1.23 16.20
CA ILE A 18 -16.27 -2.48 16.84
C ILE A 18 -15.12 -3.51 16.92
N TYR A 19 -14.20 -3.54 15.96
CA TYR A 19 -13.03 -4.44 16.00
C TYR A 19 -12.03 -4.12 17.10
N ASP A 20 -12.00 -2.87 17.57
CA ASP A 20 -11.08 -2.44 18.62
C ASP A 20 -11.64 -2.64 20.04
N ILE A 21 -12.94 -2.93 20.18
CA ILE A 21 -13.57 -3.13 21.48
C ILE A 21 -13.06 -4.43 22.14
N PRO A 22 -12.55 -4.36 23.40
CA PRO A 22 -12.14 -5.55 24.14
C PRO A 22 -13.26 -6.61 24.21
N ALA A 23 -12.88 -7.88 24.03
CA ALA A 23 -13.78 -9.05 23.99
C ALA A 23 -14.73 -9.19 22.78
N ILE A 24 -15.29 -8.09 22.24
CA ILE A 24 -16.24 -8.14 21.12
C ILE A 24 -15.52 -8.13 19.76
N GLY A 25 -14.47 -7.33 19.65
CA GLY A 25 -13.77 -7.10 18.39
C GLY A 25 -13.22 -8.37 17.75
N LYS A 26 -12.62 -9.24 18.57
CA LYS A 26 -12.08 -10.55 18.14
C LYS A 26 -13.15 -11.47 17.55
N ARG A 27 -14.34 -11.50 18.18
CA ARG A 27 -15.49 -12.30 17.71
C ARG A 27 -16.11 -11.72 16.44
N SER A 28 -16.19 -10.39 16.36
CA SER A 28 -16.69 -9.69 15.16
C SER A 28 -15.75 -9.90 13.96
N PHE A 29 -14.43 -9.80 14.17
CA PHE A 29 -13.42 -10.00 13.14
C PHE A 29 -13.35 -11.45 12.66
N LEU A 30 -13.59 -12.42 13.54
CA LEU A 30 -13.66 -13.85 13.17
C LEU A 30 -14.68 -14.13 12.05
N LYS A 31 -15.80 -13.39 12.02
CA LYS A 31 -16.82 -13.53 10.96
C LYS A 31 -16.28 -13.13 9.59
N GLU A 32 -15.39 -12.15 9.53
CA GLU A 32 -14.75 -11.72 8.28
C GLU A 32 -13.68 -12.72 7.82
N ILE A 33 -12.84 -13.20 8.75
CA ILE A 33 -11.81 -14.19 8.40
C ILE A 33 -12.44 -15.47 7.86
N ARG A 34 -13.56 -15.92 8.43
CA ARG A 34 -14.26 -17.15 8.00
C ARG A 34 -14.78 -17.11 6.58
N LYS A 35 -14.86 -15.94 5.94
CA LYS A 35 -15.14 -15.83 4.50
C LYS A 35 -14.01 -16.37 3.63
N ILE A 36 -12.78 -16.36 4.14
CA ILE A 36 -11.55 -16.81 3.47
C ILE A 36 -11.08 -18.15 4.04
N VAL A 37 -11.08 -18.29 5.38
CA VAL A 37 -10.64 -19.49 6.10
C VAL A 37 -11.78 -19.98 7.03
N PRO A 38 -12.72 -20.81 6.55
CA PRO A 38 -13.95 -21.15 7.29
C PRO A 38 -13.71 -21.89 8.61
N ALA A 39 -12.66 -22.72 8.67
CA ALA A 39 -12.38 -23.59 9.81
C ALA A 39 -11.76 -22.86 11.02
N ILE A 40 -11.37 -21.59 10.88
CA ILE A 40 -10.62 -20.88 11.91
C ILE A 40 -11.44 -20.67 13.20
N ARG A 41 -10.78 -20.87 14.33
CA ARG A 41 -11.34 -20.75 15.68
C ARG A 41 -10.87 -19.48 16.36
N LEU A 42 -11.64 -19.06 17.37
CA LEU A 42 -11.37 -17.82 18.09
C LEU A 42 -10.03 -17.85 18.85
N ASN A 43 -9.58 -19.01 19.32
CA ASN A 43 -8.30 -19.16 20.02
C ASN A 43 -7.08 -19.14 19.08
N GLU A 44 -7.26 -19.29 17.77
CA GLU A 44 -6.20 -19.31 16.76
C GLU A 44 -5.82 -17.92 16.24
N ILE A 45 -6.66 -16.92 16.52
CA ILE A 45 -6.39 -15.53 16.13
C ILE A 45 -5.88 -14.73 17.32
N LYS A 46 -4.93 -13.83 17.09
CA LYS A 46 -4.39 -12.90 18.09
C LYS A 46 -4.10 -11.56 17.42
N PHE A 47 -4.63 -10.49 17.97
CA PHE A 47 -4.27 -9.16 17.50
C PHE A 47 -2.83 -8.84 17.87
N ALA A 48 -2.10 -8.30 16.90
CA ALA A 48 -0.76 -7.78 17.10
C ALA A 48 -0.82 -6.60 18.08
N LYS A 49 -0.01 -6.63 19.14
CA LYS A 49 0.04 -5.54 20.12
C LYS A 49 0.93 -4.42 19.58
N LYS A 50 0.47 -3.17 19.71
CA LYS A 50 1.22 -1.97 19.33
C LYS A 50 1.63 -1.92 17.85
N ILE A 51 0.92 -2.66 16.99
CA ILE A 51 1.13 -2.64 15.54
C ILE A 51 -0.13 -2.04 14.93
N GLY A 52 0.06 -1.01 14.11
CA GLY A 52 -1.00 -0.32 13.40
C GLY A 52 -0.41 0.50 12.25
N GLY A 53 -1.28 0.97 11.36
CA GLY A 53 -0.89 1.83 10.26
C GLY A 53 -2.08 2.65 9.80
N THR A 54 -1.84 3.92 9.48
CA THR A 54 -2.85 4.81 8.92
C THR A 54 -2.55 5.01 7.45
N ARG A 55 -3.57 4.86 6.59
CA ARG A 55 -3.44 5.19 5.17
C ARG A 55 -3.86 6.65 4.98
N PRO A 56 -3.01 7.51 4.38
CA PRO A 56 -3.47 8.83 3.97
C PRO A 56 -4.58 8.65 2.93
N GLN A 57 -5.62 9.47 3.03
CA GLN A 57 -6.73 9.51 2.08
C GLN A 57 -6.85 10.94 1.58
N ILE A 58 -6.91 11.11 0.27
CA ILE A 58 -6.95 12.44 -0.35
C ILE A 58 -8.41 12.85 -0.49
N ILE A 59 -8.70 14.07 -0.05
CA ILE A 59 -10.03 14.65 -0.18
C ILE A 59 -9.91 15.88 -1.06
N ASN A 60 -10.71 15.90 -2.11
CA ASN A 60 -10.85 17.09 -2.95
C ASN A 60 -11.71 18.11 -2.19
N ASN A 61 -11.14 19.27 -1.84
CA ASN A 61 -11.86 20.29 -1.07
C ASN A 61 -13.04 20.92 -1.81
N THR A 62 -13.03 20.92 -3.15
CA THR A 62 -14.09 21.46 -3.99
C THR A 62 -15.26 20.48 -4.10
N THR A 63 -14.98 19.23 -4.49
CA THR A 63 -16.03 18.21 -4.68
C THR A 63 -16.44 17.52 -3.37
N ARG A 64 -15.61 17.64 -2.33
CA ARG A 64 -15.71 16.97 -1.02
C ARG A 64 -15.80 15.44 -1.15
N LYS A 65 -15.12 14.89 -2.16
CA LYS A 65 -15.04 13.45 -2.42
C LYS A 65 -13.65 12.92 -2.11
N LEU A 66 -13.60 11.63 -1.77
CA LEU A 66 -12.36 10.86 -1.67
C LEU A 66 -11.81 10.63 -3.08
N GLU A 67 -10.56 11.00 -3.29
CA GLU A 67 -9.83 10.66 -4.49
C GLU A 67 -9.10 9.34 -4.29
N MET A 68 -9.25 8.45 -5.27
CA MET A 68 -8.67 7.11 -5.24
C MET A 68 -7.38 7.11 -6.05
N GLY A 69 -6.34 6.50 -5.50
CA GLY A 69 -5.06 6.33 -6.18
C GLY A 69 -3.96 7.23 -5.62
N GLU A 70 -2.84 7.23 -6.33
CA GLU A 70 -1.66 8.02 -5.98
C GLU A 70 -1.85 9.47 -6.44
N ALA A 71 -1.31 10.40 -5.67
CA ALA A 71 -1.21 11.79 -6.08
C ALA A 71 0.20 12.30 -5.87
N LYS A 72 0.58 13.25 -6.72
CA LYS A 72 1.88 13.92 -6.67
C LYS A 72 1.65 15.42 -6.73
N ILE A 73 2.19 16.15 -5.76
CA ILE A 73 2.21 17.61 -5.77
C ILE A 73 3.64 18.02 -6.06
N VAL A 74 3.84 18.74 -7.15
CA VAL A 74 5.15 19.24 -7.58
C VAL A 74 5.19 20.75 -7.37
N GLY A 75 6.14 21.21 -6.58
CA GLY A 75 6.40 22.63 -6.32
C GLY A 75 7.75 23.07 -6.87
N ASP A 76 8.22 24.25 -6.44
CA ASP A 76 9.56 24.71 -6.76
C ASP A 76 10.61 23.91 -5.98
N LYS A 77 11.37 23.08 -6.69
CA LYS A 77 12.40 22.18 -6.15
C LYS A 77 11.93 21.24 -5.02
N ILE A 78 10.64 20.87 -5.02
CA ILE A 78 10.05 19.95 -4.05
C ILE A 78 9.01 19.04 -4.70
N ILE A 79 9.01 17.76 -4.32
CA ILE A 79 8.02 16.76 -4.74
C ILE A 79 7.39 16.14 -3.48
N PHE A 80 6.06 16.21 -3.38
CA PHE A 80 5.29 15.50 -2.37
C PHE A 80 4.56 14.32 -2.99
N ASN A 81 5.06 13.12 -2.73
CA ASN A 81 4.35 11.89 -3.07
C ASN A 81 3.33 11.56 -1.99
N ILE A 82 2.08 11.41 -2.41
CA ILE A 82 1.00 10.92 -1.57
C ILE A 82 0.57 9.59 -2.17
N THR A 83 0.98 8.51 -1.52
CA THR A 83 0.81 7.17 -2.07
C THR A 83 -0.04 6.33 -1.12
N PRO A 84 -1.38 6.36 -1.27
CA PRO A 84 -2.24 5.31 -0.72
C PRO A 84 -1.85 3.94 -1.27
N SER A 85 -2.53 2.88 -0.84
CA SER A 85 -2.35 1.57 -1.48
C SER A 85 -2.57 1.69 -2.99
N PRO A 86 -1.69 1.16 -3.86
CA PRO A 86 -0.61 0.21 -3.60
C PRO A 86 0.82 0.80 -3.54
N GLY A 87 1.07 1.82 -2.71
CA GLY A 87 2.36 2.54 -2.72
C GLY A 87 3.64 1.74 -2.49
N ALA A 88 3.57 0.58 -1.83
CA ALA A 88 4.73 -0.31 -1.71
C ALA A 88 5.08 -0.95 -3.06
N SER A 89 4.08 -1.29 -3.88
CA SER A 89 4.28 -1.93 -5.18
C SER A 89 4.80 -0.95 -6.23
N THR A 90 4.46 0.33 -6.11
CA THR A 90 4.80 1.40 -7.06
C THR A 90 6.00 2.24 -6.63
N CYS A 91 6.65 1.90 -5.50
CA CYS A 91 7.70 2.73 -4.92
C CYS A 91 8.89 2.94 -5.87
N LEU A 92 9.31 1.91 -6.62
CA LEU A 92 10.41 2.03 -7.57
C LEU A 92 10.04 2.85 -8.81
N GLY A 93 8.80 2.74 -9.30
CA GLY A 93 8.31 3.57 -10.40
C GLY A 93 8.27 5.05 -10.01
N ASN A 94 7.72 5.34 -8.82
CA ASN A 94 7.74 6.69 -8.26
C ASN A 94 9.17 7.24 -8.11
N ALA A 95 10.09 6.44 -7.56
CA ALA A 95 11.49 6.85 -7.42
C ALA A 95 12.16 7.12 -8.78
N PHE A 96 11.87 6.34 -9.81
CA PHE A 96 12.41 6.54 -11.15
C PHE A 96 11.93 7.88 -11.74
N ASP A 97 10.62 8.12 -11.75
CA ASP A 97 10.03 9.35 -12.29
C ASP A 97 10.49 10.59 -11.51
N ASP A 98 10.57 10.48 -10.19
CA ASP A 98 11.03 11.57 -9.32
C ASP A 98 12.51 11.90 -9.54
N THR A 99 13.34 10.88 -9.77
CA THR A 99 14.76 11.10 -10.03
C THR A 99 14.97 11.81 -11.37
N ILE A 100 14.16 11.49 -12.39
CA ILE A 100 14.15 12.26 -13.65
C ILE A 100 13.83 13.72 -13.35
N LYS A 101 12.78 13.98 -12.57
CA LYS A 101 12.37 15.35 -12.25
C LYS A 101 13.39 16.10 -11.39
N LEU A 102 14.09 15.37 -10.53
CA LEU A 102 15.16 15.90 -9.70
C LEU A 102 16.33 16.42 -10.54
N MET A 103 16.62 15.82 -11.70
CA MET A 103 17.67 16.34 -12.59
C MET A 103 17.34 17.76 -13.07
N ASP A 104 16.08 18.02 -13.43
CA ASP A 104 15.61 19.36 -13.79
C ASP A 104 15.80 20.35 -12.63
N PHE A 105 15.43 19.95 -11.40
CA PHE A 105 15.55 20.79 -10.20
C PHE A 105 17.00 21.18 -9.87
N LEU A 106 17.95 20.34 -10.29
CA LEU A 106 19.38 20.51 -10.09
C LEU A 106 20.07 21.16 -11.30
N ASP A 107 19.30 21.85 -12.16
CA ASP A 107 19.77 22.53 -13.37
C ASP A 107 20.56 21.59 -14.31
N ASN A 108 20.23 20.30 -14.32
CA ASN A 108 20.92 19.25 -15.07
C ASN A 108 22.44 19.15 -14.79
N LYS A 109 22.88 19.57 -13.59
CA LYS A 109 24.28 19.41 -13.14
C LYS A 109 24.68 17.96 -12.90
N PHE A 110 23.70 17.06 -12.81
CA PHE A 110 23.87 15.63 -12.59
C PHE A 110 23.11 14.84 -13.64
N THR A 111 23.49 13.58 -13.84
CA THR A 111 22.82 12.67 -14.76
C THR A 111 22.29 11.44 -14.02
N PHE A 112 21.08 11.02 -14.39
CA PHE A 112 20.47 9.80 -13.87
C PHE A 112 20.77 8.62 -14.81
N ASN A 113 21.49 7.62 -14.30
CA ASN A 113 21.78 6.38 -15.04
C ASN A 113 20.57 5.42 -14.95
N LYS A 114 19.66 5.55 -15.92
CA LYS A 114 18.39 4.81 -15.97
C LYS A 114 18.63 3.31 -16.16
N GLU A 115 19.58 2.96 -17.02
CA GLU A 115 19.88 1.57 -17.37
C GLU A 115 20.42 0.80 -16.16
N LYS A 116 21.28 1.45 -15.35
CA LYS A 116 21.78 0.88 -14.10
C LYS A 116 20.66 0.72 -13.07
N PHE A 117 19.81 1.73 -12.91
CA PHE A 117 18.68 1.66 -11.98
C PHE A 117 17.75 0.49 -12.32
N GLU A 118 17.34 0.38 -13.59
CA GLU A 118 16.47 -0.70 -14.05
C GLU A 118 17.11 -2.07 -13.91
N ARG A 119 18.39 -2.21 -14.26
CA ARG A 119 19.10 -3.48 -14.09
C ARG A 119 19.13 -3.90 -12.61
N ASP A 120 19.57 -3.01 -11.74
CA ASP A 120 19.88 -3.33 -10.35
C ASP A 120 18.61 -3.47 -9.48
N LEU A 121 17.51 -2.75 -9.78
CA LEU A 121 16.32 -2.70 -8.93
C LEU A 121 15.07 -3.32 -9.56
N VAL A 122 14.99 -3.40 -10.89
CA VAL A 122 13.81 -3.91 -11.60
C VAL A 122 14.10 -5.29 -12.16
N ASN A 123 15.07 -5.41 -13.06
CA ASN A 123 15.29 -6.62 -13.87
C ASN A 123 15.91 -7.79 -13.09
N GLU A 124 16.88 -7.54 -12.21
CA GLU A 124 17.45 -8.60 -11.36
C GLU A 124 16.42 -9.16 -10.37
N THR A 125 15.50 -8.32 -9.89
CA THR A 125 14.39 -8.72 -9.01
C THR A 125 13.47 -9.72 -9.72
N PHE A 126 13.12 -9.49 -10.98
CA PHE A 126 12.28 -10.42 -11.76
C PHE A 126 13.01 -11.73 -12.09
N LYS A 127 14.28 -11.69 -12.52
CA LYS A 127 15.06 -12.91 -12.79
C LYS A 127 15.22 -13.81 -11.56
N ASN A 128 15.47 -13.22 -10.39
CA ASN A 128 15.56 -13.98 -9.15
C ASN A 128 14.21 -14.60 -8.76
N SER A 129 13.09 -13.91 -9.01
CA SER A 129 11.76 -14.45 -8.71
C SER A 129 11.36 -15.63 -9.59
N GLU A 130 11.78 -15.65 -10.86
CA GLU A 130 11.55 -16.78 -11.79
C GLU A 130 12.45 -17.98 -11.46
N MET A 131 13.73 -17.76 -11.18
CA MET A 131 14.64 -18.83 -10.74
C MET A 131 14.19 -19.50 -9.43
N VAL A 132 13.61 -18.74 -8.49
CA VAL A 132 13.08 -19.31 -7.24
C VAL A 132 11.86 -20.18 -7.51
N LYS A 133 10.96 -19.77 -8.43
CA LYS A 133 9.80 -20.58 -8.83
C LYS A 133 10.22 -21.88 -9.51
N GLU A 134 11.20 -21.83 -10.41
CA GLU A 134 11.74 -23.04 -11.05
C GLU A 134 12.36 -24.01 -10.03
N LYS A 135 13.14 -23.50 -9.06
CA LYS A 135 13.75 -24.34 -8.02
C LYS A 135 12.72 -25.01 -7.10
N ILE A 136 11.63 -24.33 -6.76
CA ILE A 136 10.55 -24.90 -5.94
C ILE A 136 9.83 -26.00 -6.72
N GLN A 137 9.52 -25.79 -8.00
CA GLN A 137 8.81 -26.78 -8.81
C GLN A 137 9.63 -28.05 -9.08
N ILE A 138 10.96 -27.94 -9.18
CA ILE A 138 11.88 -29.09 -9.28
C ILE A 138 11.98 -29.87 -7.96
N SER A 139 11.75 -29.22 -6.81
CA SER A 139 11.78 -29.87 -5.50
C SER A 139 10.50 -30.64 -5.14
N GLU A 140 9.36 -30.28 -5.74
CA GLU A 140 8.06 -30.96 -5.55
C GLU A 140 7.84 -32.14 -6.52
N SER A 141 8.76 -32.34 -7.47
CA SER A 141 8.69 -33.40 -8.49
C SER A 141 9.73 -34.51 -8.31
N LYS A 142 10.36 -34.59 -7.13
CA LYS A 142 11.15 -35.73 -6.64
C LYS A 142 10.50 -36.35 -5.41
#